data_AF-A0A4R8QE87-F1
#
_entry.id   AF-A0A4R8QE87-F1
#
_cell.length_a   1.000
_cell.length_b   1.000
_cell.length_c   1.000
_cell.angle_alpha   90.00
_cell.angle_beta   90.00
_cell.angle_gamma   90.00
#
_symmetry.space_group_name_H-M   'P 1'
#
loop_
_entity.id
_entity.type
_entity.pdbx_description
1 polymer ?
#
loop_
_entity_poly.entity_id
_entity_poly.type
_entity_poly.pdbx_seq_one_letter_code
_entity_poly.pdbx_strand_id
1 'polypeptide(L)'
;MTTNPILKAVHGSTQSTPIESDLLPHIQARDATSITISKTASEIRKTVDSLTEVEAESLRVGRRNVELTAEILQLAEEAEKRKAGETDDPAVQMETARLRGGLKASRQRWKVMKGTASAVVAGSGVDWARDESLRDIVLDPEED
;
A
#
# COMPACT_ATOMS: atom_id res chain seq x y z
N MET A 1 -63.71 16.81 39.83
CA MET A 1 -62.62 16.48 38.88
C MET A 1 -62.45 17.64 37.92
N THR A 2 -61.45 18.48 38.13
CA THR A 2 -61.10 19.60 37.25
C THR A 2 -60.00 19.13 36.30
N THR A 3 -60.38 18.74 35.09
CA THR A 3 -59.40 18.38 34.04
C THR A 3 -58.57 19.61 33.67
N ASN A 4 -57.25 19.43 33.57
CA ASN A 4 -56.29 20.50 33.29
C ASN A 4 -56.64 21.23 31.97
N PRO A 5 -56.57 22.58 31.95
CA PRO A 5 -56.97 23.39 30.79
C PRO A 5 -56.21 23.03 29.49
N ILE A 6 -54.96 22.58 29.61
CA ILE A 6 -54.13 22.13 28.49
C ILE A 6 -54.69 20.87 27.81
N LEU A 7 -55.24 19.92 28.58
CA LEU A 7 -55.85 18.71 28.01
C LEU A 7 -57.14 19.04 27.24
N LYS A 8 -57.92 20.03 27.70
CA LYS A 8 -59.15 20.46 27.03
C LYS A 8 -58.89 21.18 25.72
N ALA A 9 -57.83 22.01 25.69
CA ALA A 9 -57.34 22.65 24.47
C ALA A 9 -57.00 21.58 23.42
N VAL A 10 -56.17 20.59 23.77
CA VAL A 10 -55.69 19.54 22.87
C VAL A 10 -56.82 18.68 22.27
N HIS A 11 -57.85 18.37 23.05
CA HIS A 11 -58.91 17.43 22.63
C HIS A 11 -60.17 18.11 22.08
N GLY A 12 -60.18 19.44 21.92
CA GLY A 12 -61.31 20.16 21.31
C GLY A 12 -62.63 19.91 22.05
N SER A 13 -62.61 19.94 23.39
CA SER A 13 -63.81 19.66 24.18
C SER A 13 -64.91 20.71 23.92
N THR A 14 -66.17 20.29 23.91
CA THR A 14 -67.33 21.20 23.75
C THR A 14 -67.49 22.23 24.87
N GLN A 15 -66.68 22.14 25.93
CA GLN A 15 -66.62 23.09 27.05
C GLN A 15 -65.25 23.77 27.20
N SER A 16 -64.50 23.91 26.11
CA SER A 16 -63.24 24.65 26.14
C SER A 16 -63.50 26.15 26.24
N THR A 17 -62.73 26.82 27.10
CA THR A 17 -62.78 28.28 27.26
C THR A 17 -62.14 28.98 26.05
N PRO A 18 -62.44 30.27 25.79
CA PRO A 18 -61.85 31.00 24.66
C PRO A 18 -60.31 30.96 24.66
N ILE A 19 -59.70 31.10 25.84
CA ILE A 19 -58.24 31.07 25.98
C ILE A 19 -57.65 29.67 25.70
N GLU A 20 -58.38 28.59 26.01
CA GLU A 20 -57.99 27.22 25.67
C GLU A 20 -58.11 26.96 24.17
N SER A 21 -59.11 27.55 23.51
CA SER A 21 -59.27 27.48 22.05
C SER A 21 -58.15 28.23 21.31
N ASP A 22 -57.71 29.39 21.83
CA ASP A 22 -56.60 30.16 21.28
C ASP A 22 -55.23 29.46 21.45
N LEU A 23 -55.06 28.67 22.51
CA LEU A 23 -53.83 27.91 22.76
C LEU A 23 -53.67 26.67 21.88
N LEU A 24 -54.78 26.10 21.38
CA LEU A 24 -54.78 24.88 20.58
C LEU A 24 -53.81 24.91 19.37
N PRO A 25 -53.82 25.93 18.48
CA PRO A 25 -52.91 25.96 17.33
C PRO A 25 -51.44 26.01 17.75
N HIS A 26 -51.11 26.68 18.86
CA HIS A 26 -49.74 26.74 19.38
C HIS A 26 -49.28 25.39 19.94
N ILE A 27 -50.17 24.68 20.63
CA ILE A 27 -49.87 23.34 21.14
C ILE A 27 -49.68 22.36 19.98
N GLN A 28 -50.54 22.40 18.97
CA GLN A 28 -50.40 21.57 17.76
C GLN A 28 -49.09 21.85 17.03
N ALA A 29 -48.71 23.12 16.88
CA ALA A 29 -47.43 23.50 16.27
C ALA A 29 -46.23 23.00 17.09
N ARG A 30 -46.29 23.10 18.42
CA ARG A 30 -45.27 22.57 19.32
C ARG A 30 -45.14 21.05 19.19
N ASP A 31 -46.25 20.33 19.15
CA ASP A 31 -46.25 18.87 19.10
C ASP A 31 -45.74 18.38 17.74
N ALA A 32 -46.15 19.02 16.64
CA ALA A 32 -45.60 18.76 15.30
C ALA A 32 -44.08 19.02 15.24
N THR A 33 -43.62 20.11 15.87
CA THR A 33 -42.20 20.43 15.97
C THR A 33 -41.46 19.39 16.81
N SER A 34 -42.03 18.99 17.95
CA SER A 34 -41.44 17.99 18.85
C SER A 34 -41.30 16.63 18.17
N ILE A 35 -42.31 16.22 17.39
CA ILE A 35 -42.25 14.99 16.58
C ILE A 35 -41.13 15.10 15.54
N THR A 36 -41.02 16.24 14.87
CA THR A 36 -39.98 16.46 13.85
C THR A 36 -38.57 16.43 14.44
N ILE A 37 -38.38 17.09 15.59
CA ILE A 37 -37.12 17.08 16.35
C ILE A 37 -36.79 15.65 16.78
N SER A 38 -37.75 14.91 17.33
CA SER A 38 -37.53 13.53 17.77
C SER A 38 -37.11 12.62 16.61
N LYS A 39 -37.76 12.73 15.45
CA LYS A 39 -37.38 12.00 14.23
C LYS A 39 -35.97 12.35 13.78
N THR A 40 -35.68 13.64 13.67
CA THR A 40 -34.37 14.13 13.22
C THR A 40 -33.26 13.69 14.19
N ALA A 41 -33.50 13.77 15.50
CA ALA A 41 -32.54 13.31 16.51
C ALA A 41 -32.30 11.79 16.43
N SER A 42 -33.33 11.01 16.12
CA SER A 42 -33.20 9.56 15.90
C SER A 42 -32.40 9.25 14.63
N GLU A 43 -32.61 10.00 13.55
CA GLU A 43 -31.87 9.86 12.29
C GLU A 43 -30.39 10.25 12.45
N ILE A 44 -30.12 11.35 13.16
CA ILE A 44 -28.76 11.79 13.50
C ILE A 44 -28.06 10.70 14.31
N ARG A 45 -28.71 10.17 15.35
CA ARG A 45 -28.15 9.11 16.19
C ARG A 45 -27.80 7.88 15.35
N LYS A 46 -28.73 7.42 14.51
CA LYS A 46 -28.49 6.29 13.61
C LYS A 46 -27.28 6.54 12.69
N THR A 47 -27.17 7.76 12.15
CA THR A 47 -26.05 8.14 11.28
C THR A 47 -24.72 8.14 12.02
N VAL A 48 -24.69 8.68 13.24
CA VAL A 48 -23.49 8.69 14.11
C VAL A 48 -23.09 7.27 14.50
N ASP A 49 -24.05 6.41 14.83
CA ASP A 49 -23.79 5.01 15.17
C ASP A 49 -23.18 4.26 13.98
N SER A 50 -23.76 4.42 12.78
CA SER A 50 -23.20 3.84 11.55
C SER A 50 -21.82 4.41 11.19
N LEU A 51 -21.59 5.71 11.36
CA LEU A 51 -20.28 6.32 11.13
C LEU A 51 -19.24 5.74 12.09
N THR A 52 -19.58 5.63 13.37
CA THR A 52 -18.70 5.08 14.40
C THR A 52 -18.30 3.64 14.09
N GLU A 53 -19.25 2.83 13.61
CA GLU A 53 -18.99 1.44 13.20
C GLU A 53 -18.01 1.39 12.02
N VAL A 54 -18.23 2.20 10.99
CA VAL A 54 -17.35 2.27 9.81
C VAL A 54 -15.95 2.78 10.18
N GLU A 55 -15.85 3.79 11.04
CA GLU A 55 -14.56 4.32 11.51
C GLU A 55 -13.79 3.30 12.33
N ALA A 56 -14.46 2.57 13.22
CA ALA A 56 -13.85 1.50 14.01
C ALA A 56 -13.30 0.39 13.11
N GLU A 57 -14.07 -0.01 12.09
CA GLU A 57 -13.65 -1.01 11.12
C GLU A 57 -12.48 -0.51 10.26
N SER A 58 -12.53 0.75 9.79
CA SER A 58 -11.45 1.37 9.03
C SER A 58 -10.13 1.40 9.83
N LEU A 59 -10.19 1.71 11.13
CA LEU A 59 -9.01 1.66 12.00
C LEU A 59 -8.48 0.23 12.18
N ARG A 60 -9.37 -0.76 12.28
CA ARG A 60 -8.98 -2.18 12.39
C ARG A 60 -8.29 -2.66 11.11
N VAL A 61 -8.89 -2.40 9.95
CA VAL A 61 -8.33 -2.76 8.64
C VAL A 61 -7.02 -2.02 8.39
N GLY A 62 -6.95 -0.72 8.72
CA GLY A 62 -5.73 0.07 8.60
C GLY A 62 -4.56 -0.51 9.39
N ARG A 63 -4.79 -0.88 10.66
CA ARG A 63 -3.76 -1.57 11.48
C ARG A 63 -3.31 -2.87 10.83
N ARG A 64 -4.25 -3.69 10.35
CA ARG A 64 -3.91 -4.96 9.70
C ARG A 64 -3.13 -4.77 8.39
N ASN A 65 -3.43 -3.72 7.64
CA ASN A 65 -2.72 -3.38 6.42
C ASN A 65 -1.25 -3.00 6.71
N VAL A 66 -1.01 -2.23 7.77
CA VAL A 66 0.36 -1.90 8.22
C VAL A 66 1.13 -3.16 8.60
N GLU A 67 0.53 -4.06 9.40
CA GLU A 67 1.16 -5.33 9.78
C GLU A 67 1.54 -6.19 8.55
N LEU A 68 0.59 -6.37 7.63
CA LEU A 68 0.81 -7.14 6.41
C LEU A 68 1.87 -6.50 5.50
N THR A 69 1.90 -5.17 5.43
CA THR A 69 2.91 -4.46 4.63
C THR A 69 4.30 -4.66 5.23
N ALA A 70 4.43 -4.63 6.56
CA ALA A 70 5.69 -4.93 7.23
C ALA A 70 6.16 -6.37 6.95
N GLU A 71 5.23 -7.34 7.00
CA GLU A 71 5.51 -8.74 6.66
C GLU A 71 5.94 -8.91 5.19
N ILE A 72 5.27 -8.25 4.26
CA ILE A 72 5.64 -8.26 2.83
C ILE A 72 7.04 -7.70 2.63
N LEU A 73 7.40 -6.59 3.29
CA LEU A 73 8.74 -6.00 3.19
C LEU A 73 9.81 -6.97 3.71
N GLN A 74 9.58 -7.59 4.87
CA GLN A 74 10.48 -8.59 5.41
C GLN A 74 10.66 -9.78 4.44
N LEU A 75 9.56 -10.32 3.92
CA LEU A 75 9.60 -11.44 2.97
C LEU A 75 10.30 -11.07 1.67
N ALA A 76 10.14 -9.83 1.19
CA ALA A 76 10.86 -9.34 0.02
C ALA A 76 12.37 -9.25 0.27
N GLU A 77 12.79 -8.75 1.44
CA GLU A 77 14.20 -8.75 1.84
C GLU A 77 14.77 -10.16 1.93
N GLU A 78 14.04 -11.11 2.54
CA GLU A 78 14.44 -12.51 2.62
C GLU A 78 14.56 -13.15 1.24
N ALA A 79 13.64 -12.84 0.31
CA ALA A 79 13.69 -13.34 -1.05
C ALA A 79 14.90 -12.80 -1.82
N GLU A 80 15.24 -11.52 -1.67
CA GLU A 80 16.44 -10.94 -2.30
C GLU A 80 17.73 -11.53 -1.72
N LYS A 81 17.83 -11.73 -0.40
CA LYS A 81 18.98 -12.40 0.23
C LYS A 81 19.19 -13.81 -0.32
N ARG A 82 18.11 -14.59 -0.45
CA ARG A 82 18.16 -15.94 -1.05
C ARG A 82 18.62 -15.89 -2.51
N LYS A 83 18.13 -14.95 -3.31
CA LYS A 83 18.53 -14.76 -4.71
C LYS A 83 20.00 -14.35 -4.85
N ALA A 84 20.51 -13.53 -3.93
CA ALA A 84 21.92 -13.14 -3.89
C ALA A 84 22.85 -14.29 -3.46
N GLY A 85 22.30 -15.40 -2.97
CA GLY A 85 23.05 -16.50 -2.37
C GLY A 85 23.74 -16.09 -1.07
N GLU A 86 23.23 -15.06 -0.39
CA GLU A 86 23.72 -14.65 0.93
C GLU A 86 23.34 -15.73 1.95
N THR A 87 24.35 -16.18 2.68
CA THR A 87 24.21 -17.13 3.78
C THR A 87 24.80 -16.51 5.03
N ASP A 88 24.21 -16.75 6.20
CA ASP A 88 24.73 -16.22 7.47
C ASP A 88 26.04 -16.88 7.92
N ASP A 89 26.54 -17.90 7.19
CA ASP A 89 27.84 -18.49 7.45
C ASP A 89 28.98 -17.57 6.94
N PRO A 90 29.73 -16.90 7.84
CA PRO A 90 30.79 -15.99 7.45
C PRO A 90 31.94 -16.68 6.69
N ALA A 91 32.15 -17.99 6.90
CA ALA A 91 33.16 -18.74 6.17
C ALA A 91 32.78 -18.90 4.69
N VAL A 92 31.51 -19.19 4.41
CA VAL A 92 30.99 -19.33 3.04
C VAL A 92 30.96 -17.97 2.33
N GLN A 93 30.60 -16.88 3.02
CA GLN A 93 30.65 -15.54 2.44
C GLN A 93 32.09 -15.15 2.04
N MET A 94 33.06 -15.37 2.94
CA MET A 94 34.47 -15.06 2.69
C MET A 94 35.02 -15.88 1.52
N GLU A 95 34.68 -17.18 1.45
CA GLU A 95 35.11 -18.03 0.34
C GLU A 95 34.48 -17.61 -0.99
N THR A 96 33.19 -17.25 -0.98
CA THR A 96 32.50 -16.73 -2.18
C THR A 96 33.12 -15.43 -2.66
N ALA A 97 33.47 -14.51 -1.75
CA ALA A 97 34.17 -13.27 -2.09
C ALA A 97 35.56 -13.54 -2.68
N ARG A 98 36.32 -14.47 -2.07
CA ARG A 98 37.64 -14.90 -2.56
C ARG A 98 37.54 -15.47 -3.98
N LEU A 99 36.58 -16.36 -4.23
CA LEU A 99 36.37 -16.98 -5.54
C LEU A 99 35.96 -15.95 -6.60
N ARG A 100 35.05 -15.02 -6.28
CA ARG A 100 34.68 -13.91 -7.18
C ARG A 100 35.89 -13.02 -7.52
N GLY A 101 36.73 -12.70 -6.53
CA GLY A 101 37.98 -11.98 -6.72
C GLY A 101 38.95 -12.73 -7.65
N GLY A 102 39.11 -14.03 -7.42
CA GLY A 102 39.92 -14.92 -8.26
C GLY A 102 39.44 -14.99 -9.71
N LEU A 103 38.12 -15.09 -9.92
CA LEU A 103 37.52 -15.09 -11.25
C LEU A 103 37.74 -13.76 -11.97
N LYS A 104 37.57 -12.62 -11.28
CA LYS A 104 37.83 -11.29 -11.85
C LYS A 104 39.29 -11.14 -12.27
N ALA A 105 40.23 -11.55 -11.42
CA ALA A 105 41.64 -11.53 -11.73
C ALA A 105 41.99 -12.45 -12.91
N SER A 106 41.36 -13.64 -12.98
CA SER A 106 41.53 -14.56 -14.10
C SER A 106 41.01 -13.99 -15.41
N ARG A 107 39.81 -13.40 -15.42
CA ARG A 107 39.24 -12.70 -16.58
C ARG A 107 40.12 -11.55 -17.03
N GLN A 108 40.67 -10.78 -16.10
CA GLN A 108 41.58 -9.68 -16.43
C GLN A 108 42.87 -10.19 -17.08
N ARG A 109 43.49 -11.24 -16.53
CA ARG A 109 44.66 -11.89 -17.15
C ARG A 109 44.35 -12.43 -18.54
N TRP A 110 43.20 -13.09 -18.69
CA TRP A 110 42.74 -13.59 -19.99
C TRP A 110 42.60 -12.46 -21.02
N LYS A 111 41.97 -11.34 -20.65
CA LYS A 111 41.85 -10.16 -21.53
C LYS A 111 43.22 -9.63 -21.97
N VAL A 112 44.19 -9.55 -21.06
CA VAL A 112 45.56 -9.10 -21.40
C VAL A 112 46.24 -10.09 -22.35
N MET A 113 46.15 -11.40 -22.07
CA MET A 113 46.74 -12.43 -22.93
C MET A 113 46.11 -12.41 -24.33
N LYS A 114 44.79 -12.28 -24.42
CA LYS A 114 44.05 -12.18 -25.67
C LYS A 114 44.46 -10.95 -26.48
N GLY A 115 44.52 -9.77 -25.84
CA GLY A 115 44.97 -8.54 -26.49
C GLY A 115 46.43 -8.62 -26.96
N THR A 116 47.29 -9.25 -26.18
CA THR A 116 48.70 -9.45 -26.56
C THR A 116 48.84 -10.37 -27.76
N ALA A 117 48.13 -11.50 -27.79
CA ALA A 117 48.12 -12.42 -28.93
C ALA A 117 47.61 -11.73 -30.20
N SER A 118 46.54 -10.94 -30.09
CA SER A 118 45.98 -10.15 -31.20
C SER A 118 47.00 -9.16 -31.75
N ALA A 119 47.71 -8.45 -30.88
CA ALA A 119 48.74 -7.50 -31.27
C ALA A 119 49.94 -8.17 -31.97
N VAL A 120 50.34 -9.36 -31.50
CA VAL A 120 51.42 -10.15 -32.14
C VAL A 120 51.00 -10.58 -33.54
N VAL A 121 49.80 -11.13 -33.72
CA VAL A 121 49.31 -11.56 -35.03
C VAL A 121 49.22 -10.36 -35.98
N ALA A 122 48.59 -9.27 -35.56
CA ALA A 122 48.44 -8.06 -36.38
C ALA A 122 49.79 -7.39 -36.73
N GLY A 123 50.76 -7.43 -35.80
CA GLY A 123 52.09 -6.84 -35.99
C GLY A 123 53.10 -7.75 -36.70
N SER A 124 52.81 -9.03 -36.90
CA SER A 124 53.74 -10.02 -37.48
C SER A 124 53.93 -9.90 -39.00
N GLY A 125 53.06 -9.16 -39.69
CA GLY A 125 53.06 -9.04 -41.15
C GLY A 125 52.42 -10.24 -41.88
N VAL A 126 51.85 -11.19 -41.16
CA VAL A 126 51.01 -12.27 -41.72
C VAL A 126 49.68 -11.67 -42.23
N ASP A 127 49.18 -12.14 -43.37
CA ASP A 127 47.89 -11.73 -43.96
C ASP A 127 46.70 -12.35 -43.20
N TRP A 128 46.56 -11.96 -41.93
CA TRP A 128 45.55 -12.47 -41.00
C TRP A 128 44.12 -12.12 -41.43
N ALA A 129 43.93 -11.11 -42.29
CA ALA A 129 42.60 -10.70 -42.77
C ALA A 129 41.95 -11.75 -43.70
N ARG A 130 42.77 -12.60 -44.34
CA ARG A 130 42.32 -13.67 -45.24
C ARG A 130 42.18 -15.04 -44.56
N ASP A 131 42.74 -15.20 -43.36
CA ASP A 131 42.63 -16.41 -42.56
C ASP A 131 41.50 -16.22 -41.53
N GLU A 132 40.47 -17.05 -41.62
CA GLU A 132 39.29 -16.96 -40.75
C GLU A 132 39.64 -17.11 -39.27
N SER A 133 40.59 -18.00 -38.94
CA SER A 133 41.00 -18.27 -37.55
C SER A 133 41.80 -17.11 -36.96
N LEU A 134 42.69 -16.50 -37.75
CA LEU A 134 43.48 -15.35 -37.31
C LEU A 134 42.64 -14.07 -37.24
N ARG A 135 41.69 -13.92 -38.17
CA ARG A 135 40.72 -12.83 -38.16
C ARG A 135 39.84 -12.86 -36.93
N ASP A 136 39.37 -14.03 -36.52
CA ASP A 136 38.58 -14.18 -35.29
C ASP A 136 39.38 -13.80 -34.04
N ILE A 137 40.64 -14.25 -33.96
CA ILE A 137 41.55 -13.91 -32.86
C ILE A 137 41.79 -12.39 -32.76
N VAL A 138 41.94 -11.70 -33.90
CA VAL A 138 42.28 -10.26 -33.93
C VAL A 138 41.05 -9.36 -33.77
N LEU A 139 39.94 -9.70 -34.45
CA LEU A 139 38.74 -8.86 -34.44
C LEU A 139 37.86 -9.09 -33.22
N ASP A 140 37.95 -10.27 -32.61
CA ASP A 140 37.20 -10.65 -31.42
C ASP A 140 35.76 -10.13 -31.46
N PRO A 141 34.92 -10.56 -32.43
CA PRO A 141 33.53 -10.17 -32.44
C PRO A 141 32.93 -10.60 -31.10
N GLU A 142 32.36 -9.66 -30.34
CA GLU A 142 31.69 -10.00 -29.09
C GLU A 142 30.64 -11.09 -29.40
N GLU A 143 30.81 -12.27 -28.81
CA GLU A 143 29.71 -13.24 -28.72
C GLU A 143 28.63 -12.58 -27.85
N ASP A 144 27.55 -12.11 -28.48
CA ASP A 144 26.30 -11.68 -27.83
C ASP A 144 25.77 -12.73 -26.83
#